data_AF-A0A966K8D2-F1
#
_entry.id   AF-A0A966K8D2-F1
#
_cell.length_a   1.000
_cell.length_b   1.000
_cell.length_c   1.000
_cell.angle_alpha   90.00
_cell.angle_beta   90.00
_cell.angle_gamma   90.00
#
_symmetry.space_group_name_H-M   'P 1'
#
loop_
_entity.id
_entity.type
_entity.pdbx_description
1 polymer ?
#
loop_
_entity_poly.entity_id
_entity_poly.type
_entity_poly.pdbx_seq_one_letter_code
_entity_poly.pdbx_strand_id
1 'polypeptide(L)' 'MRDNVNLSACSAKPGEVYWRDPAKRSPPVGRKLLLLTDGGVAVIGLWHKDGGFQAWSPLPKRIK' A
#
# COMPACT_ATOMS: atom_id res chain seq x y z
N MET A 1 25.80 12.66 2.13
CA MET A 1 24.56 12.84 2.91
C MET A 1 23.59 11.76 2.46
N ARG A 2 23.49 10.63 3.17
CA ARG A 2 22.58 9.53 2.82
C ARG A 2 21.41 9.61 3.77
N ASP A 3 20.23 9.94 3.26
CA ASP A 3 19.02 9.99 4.05
C ASP A 3 18.73 8.61 4.62
N ASN A 4 18.56 8.55 5.93
CA ASN A 4 18.10 7.37 6.66
C ASN A 4 16.72 6.96 6.13
N VAL A 5 16.68 6.08 5.14
CA VAL A 5 15.43 5.46 4.71
C VAL A 5 14.94 4.59 5.86
N ASN A 6 14.00 5.11 6.63
CA ASN A 6 13.36 4.39 7.71
C ASN A 6 12.58 3.20 7.13
N LEU A 7 13.23 2.03 7.10
CA LEU A 7 12.70 0.76 6.59
C LEU A 7 11.57 0.19 7.47
N SER A 8 11.28 0.81 8.62
CA SER A 8 10.30 0.33 9.60
C SER A 8 8.83 0.51 9.16
N ALA A 9 8.54 1.36 8.17
CA ALA A 9 7.18 1.82 7.90
C ALA A 9 6.37 1.01 6.85
N CYS A 10 6.98 0.12 6.07
CA CYS A 10 6.34 -0.42 4.86
C CYS A 10 5.76 -1.84 4.97
N SER A 11 5.66 -2.41 6.18
CA SER A 11 5.26 -3.80 6.36
C SER A 11 4.19 -3.91 7.44
N ALA A 12 3.02 -4.42 7.07
CA ALA A 12 1.85 -4.54 7.96
C ALA A 12 2.08 -5.62 9.03
N LYS A 13 1.82 -5.32 10.31
CA LYS A 13 1.74 -6.36 11.35
C LYS A 13 0.59 -7.35 11.02
N PRO A 14 0.56 -8.56 11.61
CA PRO A 14 -0.60 -9.44 11.51
C PRO A 14 -1.89 -8.66 11.84
N GLY A 15 -2.90 -8.74 10.99
CA GLY A 15 -4.14 -7.96 11.10
C GLY A 15 -4.12 -6.56 10.47
N GLU A 16 -2.99 -6.09 9.93
CA GLU A 16 -2.89 -4.76 9.28
C GLU A 16 -2.99 -4.79 7.75
N VAL A 17 -3.16 -5.99 7.16
CA VAL A 17 -3.43 -6.19 5.72
C VAL A 17 -4.95 -6.21 5.52
N TYR A 18 -5.51 -5.05 5.25
CA TYR A 18 -6.92 -4.84 4.95
C TYR A 18 -7.06 -3.64 4.01
N TRP A 19 -8.17 -3.58 3.27
CA TRP A 19 -8.45 -2.50 2.34
C TRP A 19 -8.69 -1.18 3.07
N ARG A 20 -7.92 -0.15 2.68
CA ARG A 20 -7.98 1.20 3.22
C ARG A 20 -8.54 2.13 2.17
N ASP A 21 -9.49 2.96 2.62
CA ASP A 21 -10.04 4.07 1.85
C ASP A 21 -8.95 5.17 1.71
N PRO A 22 -8.57 5.54 0.47
CA PRO A 22 -7.55 6.55 0.22
C PRO A 22 -7.93 7.94 0.74
N ALA A 23 -9.23 8.26 0.87
CA ALA A 23 -9.70 9.54 1.41
C ALA A 23 -9.50 9.64 2.92
N LYS A 24 -9.58 8.51 3.64
CA LYS A 24 -9.37 8.45 5.10
C LYS A 24 -7.91 8.22 5.46
N ARG A 25 -7.20 7.44 4.65
CA ARG A 25 -5.80 7.09 4.89
C ARG A 25 -5.04 7.14 3.58
N SER A 26 -4.32 8.23 3.37
CA SER A 26 -3.55 8.42 2.15
C SER A 26 -2.54 7.28 1.94
N PRO A 27 -2.47 6.72 0.72
CA PRO A 27 -1.51 5.69 0.39
C PRO A 27 -0.07 6.23 0.38
N PRO A 28 0.91 5.44 0.82
CA PRO A 28 2.31 5.85 0.77
C PRO A 28 2.80 5.92 -0.69
N VAL A 29 3.37 7.06 -1.07
CA VAL A 29 3.88 7.33 -2.42
C VAL A 29 5.21 6.60 -2.64
N GLY A 30 5.43 6.10 -3.85
CA GLY A 30 6.70 5.47 -4.25
C GLY A 30 6.97 4.09 -3.62
N ARG A 31 5.95 3.45 -3.04
CA ARG A 31 6.04 2.11 -2.44
C ARG A 31 5.08 1.16 -3.14
N LYS A 32 5.47 -0.11 -3.27
CA LYS A 32 4.58 -1.17 -3.76
C LYS A 32 3.51 -1.48 -2.73
N LEU A 33 2.26 -1.59 -3.19
CA LEU A 33 1.06 -1.83 -2.39
C LEU A 33 0.20 -2.90 -3.06
N LEU A 34 -0.73 -3.47 -2.29
CA LEU A 34 -1.91 -4.10 -2.85
C LEU A 34 -2.90 -2.99 -3.20
N LEU A 35 -3.41 -2.99 -4.43
CA LEU A 35 -4.34 -2.01 -4.97
C LEU A 35 -5.61 -2.75 -5.39
N LEU A 36 -6.76 -2.26 -4.94
CA LEU A 36 -8.06 -2.74 -5.40
C LEU A 36 -8.49 -1.87 -6.58
N THR A 37 -8.54 -2.45 -7.77
CA THR A 37 -8.98 -1.73 -8.98
C THR A 37 -10.48 -1.47 -8.96
N ASP A 38 -10.95 -0.53 -9.78
CA ASP A 38 -12.38 -0.27 -9.96
C ASP A 38 -13.17 -1.50 -10.44
N GLY A 39 -12.49 -2.46 -11.09
CA GLY A 39 -13.05 -3.74 -11.51
C GLY A 39 -13.08 -4.81 -10.41
N GLY A 40 -12.72 -4.48 -9.16
CA GLY A 40 -12.73 -5.42 -8.04
C GLY A 40 -11.56 -6.41 -8.03
N VAL A 41 -10.50 -6.15 -8.80
CA VAL A 41 -9.33 -7.02 -8.88
C VAL A 41 -8.21 -6.48 -8.00
N ALA A 42 -7.56 -7.35 -7.22
CA ALA A 42 -6.38 -7.00 -6.45
C ALA A 42 -5.11 -7.12 -7.30
N VAL A 43 -4.35 -6.03 -7.40
CA VAL A 43 -3.06 -5.99 -8.12
C VAL A 43 -1.94 -5.44 -7.22
N ILE A 44 -0.68 -5.72 -7.57
CA ILE A 44 0.48 -5.12 -6.89
C ILE A 44 1.04 -4.00 -7.75
N GLY A 45 1.15 -2.80 -7.20
CA GLY A 45 1.62 -1.64 -7.95
C GLY A 45 1.98 -0.45 -7.07
N LEU A 46 2.26 0.68 -7.71
CA LEU A 46 2.40 1.99 -7.05
C LEU A 46 1.05 2.71 -7.10
N TRP A 47 0.72 3.44 -6.04
CA TRP A 47 -0.47 4.29 -6.07
C TRP A 47 -0.25 5.49 -6.98
N HIS A 48 -1.19 5.71 -7.90
CA HIS A 48 -1.29 6.90 -8.74
C HIS A 48 -2.68 7.50 -8.58
N LYS A 49 -2.77 8.84 -8.53
CA LYS A 49 -4.06 9.54 -8.35
C LYS A 49 -5.08 9.17 -9.44
N ASP A 50 -4.60 8.97 -10.66
CA ASP A 50 -5.43 8.67 -11.82
C ASP A 50 -5.39 7.18 -12.21
N GLY A 51 -5.01 6.30 -11.26
CA GLY A 51 -4.74 4.89 -11.53
C GLY A 51 -5.96 3.96 -11.57
N GLY A 52 -7.16 4.45 -11.31
CA GLY A 52 -8.38 3.63 -11.29
C GLY A 52 -8.42 2.63 -10.12
N PHE A 53 -8.11 3.11 -8.90
CA PHE A 53 -8.05 2.30 -7.69
C PHE A 53 -9.02 2.81 -6.62
N GLN A 54 -9.79 1.90 -6.03
CA GLN A 54 -10.78 2.19 -4.98
C GLN A 54 -10.18 2.15 -3.58
N ALA A 55 -9.21 1.27 -3.36
CA ALA A 55 -8.62 1.04 -2.05
C ALA A 55 -7.19 0.54 -2.17
N TRP A 56 -6.46 0.61 -1.05
CA TRP A 56 -5.11 0.07 -0.97
C TRP A 56 -4.88 -0.70 0.32
N SER A 57 -3.91 -1.60 0.32
CA SER A 57 -3.41 -2.29 1.51
C SER A 57 -1.88 -2.35 1.45
N PRO A 58 -1.18 -2.28 2.60
CA PRO A 58 0.24 -2.64 2.63
C PRO A 58 0.42 -4.10 2.16
N LEU A 59 1.62 -4.39 1.67
CA LEU A 59 2.00 -5.77 1.35
C LEU A 59 2.15 -6.59 2.66
N PRO A 60 1.82 -7.89 2.62
CA PRO A 60 2.11 -8.81 3.73
C PRO A 60 3.60 -8.80 4.10
N LYS A 61 3.93 -8.97 5.38
CA LYS A 61 5.33 -9.23 5.77
C LYS A 61 5.75 -10.58 5.21
N ARG A 62 7.02 -10.68 4.82
CA ARG A 62 7.68 -11.99 4.78
C ARG A 62 7.61 -12.58 6.19
N ILE A 63 7.32 -13.88 6.30
CA ILE A 63 7.44 -14.62 7.56
C ILE A 63 8.86 -14.36 8.11
N LYS A 64 8.94 -14.06 9.41
CA LYS A 64 10.21 -13.81 10.10
C LYS A 64 10.98 -15.11 10.28
#